data_AF-A0A7J8Z0E7-F1
#
_entry.id   AF-A0A7J8Z0E7-F1
#
_cell.length_a   1.000
_cell.length_b   1.000
_cell.length_c   1.000
_cell.angle_alpha   90.00
_cell.angle_beta   90.00
_cell.angle_gamma   90.00
#
_symmetry.space_group_name_H-M   'P 1'
#
loop_
_entity.id
_entity.type
_entity.pdbx_description
1 polymer ?
#
loop_
_entity_poly.entity_id
_entity_poly.type
_entity_poly.pdbx_seq_one_letter_code
_entity_poly.pdbx_strand_id
1 'polypeptide(L)'
;MSYYHTLRWWRKLFLENTSKVLALGFDEKFMRTWEYYFDYCAAGFKTGTLIDYQVVFSRAGNFGTLGDPYKGFPSAYSFMDD
;
A
#
# COMPACT_ATOMS: atom_id res chain seq x y z
N MET A 1 5.39 -2.47 -5.29
CA MET A 1 6.03 -3.70 -4.73
C MET A 1 5.94 -3.81 -3.21
N SER A 2 6.13 -2.73 -2.42
CA SER A 2 6.10 -2.80 -0.95
C SER A 2 4.74 -3.24 -0.36
N TYR A 3 3.62 -2.67 -0.84
CA TYR A 3 2.31 -2.86 -0.21
C TYR A 3 1.77 -4.31 -0.29
N TYR A 4 2.10 -5.06 -1.35
CA TYR A 4 1.77 -6.49 -1.46
C TYR A 4 2.33 -7.29 -0.27
N HIS A 5 3.61 -7.09 0.06
CA HIS A 5 4.26 -7.81 1.16
C HIS A 5 3.65 -7.43 2.50
N THR A 6 3.34 -6.15 2.71
CA THR A 6 2.63 -5.67 3.91
C THR A 6 1.29 -6.39 4.09
N LEU A 7 0.46 -6.47 3.06
CA LEU A 7 -0.84 -7.15 3.13
C LEU A 7 -0.71 -8.65 3.43
N ARG A 8 0.30 -9.33 2.85
CA ARG A 8 0.58 -10.74 3.16
C ARG A 8 0.97 -10.94 4.62
N TRP A 9 1.80 -10.06 5.16
CA TRP A 9 2.19 -10.09 6.58
C TRP A 9 1.01 -9.83 7.50
N TRP A 10 0.18 -8.84 7.19
CA TRP A 10 -1.02 -8.53 7.97
C TRP A 10 -2.02 -9.68 7.95
N ARG A 11 -2.27 -10.31 6.80
CA ARG A 11 -3.12 -11.51 6.71
C ARG A 11 -2.61 -12.62 7.62
N LYS A 12 -1.31 -12.91 7.56
CA LYS A 12 -0.69 -13.95 8.41
C LYS A 12 -0.93 -13.66 9.88
N LEU A 13 -0.57 -12.46 10.34
CA LEU A 13 -0.70 -12.08 11.75
C LEU A 13 -2.17 -12.05 12.20
N PHE A 14 -3.09 -11.59 11.34
CA PHE A 14 -4.51 -11.57 11.62
C PHE A 14 -5.07 -12.98 11.85
N LEU A 15 -4.76 -13.92 10.95
CA LEU A 15 -5.22 -15.31 11.06
C LEU A 15 -4.58 -16.03 12.27
N GLU A 16 -3.30 -15.78 12.55
CA GLU A 16 -2.61 -16.32 13.74
C GLU A 16 -3.24 -15.80 15.05
N ASN A 17 -3.90 -14.64 15.03
CA ASN A 17 -4.56 -14.04 16.19
C ASN A 17 -6.10 -14.16 16.16
N THR A 18 -6.65 -15.07 15.35
CA THR A 18 -8.11 -15.28 15.21
C THR A 18 -8.84 -15.33 16.55
N SER A 19 -8.37 -16.15 17.50
CA SER A 19 -9.03 -16.29 18.81
C SER A 19 -9.10 -14.99 19.59
N LYS A 20 -8.09 -14.11 19.47
CA LYS A 20 -8.10 -12.79 20.11
C LYS A 20 -9.10 -11.87 19.44
N VAL A 21 -9.20 -11.91 18.11
CA VAL A 21 -10.16 -11.10 17.35
C VAL A 21 -11.60 -11.51 17.71
N LEU A 22 -11.88 -12.81 17.78
CA LEU A 22 -13.19 -13.31 18.21
C LEU A 22 -13.50 -12.91 19.67
N ALA A 23 -12.51 -12.93 20.56
CA ALA A 23 -12.67 -12.50 21.94
C ALA A 23 -12.98 -10.99 22.09
N LEU A 24 -12.68 -10.17 21.09
CA LEU A 24 -13.09 -8.76 21.04
C LEU A 24 -14.56 -8.57 20.65
N GLY A 25 -15.30 -9.65 20.37
CA GLY A 25 -16.71 -9.63 19.99
C GLY A 25 -16.96 -9.59 18.49
N PHE A 26 -15.93 -9.75 17.66
CA PHE A 26 -16.09 -9.95 16.21
C PHE A 26 -16.50 -11.38 15.90
N ASP A 27 -17.20 -11.58 14.79
CA ASP A 27 -17.70 -12.87 14.37
C ASP A 27 -16.88 -13.50 13.23
N GLU A 28 -17.20 -14.74 12.89
CA GLU A 28 -16.58 -15.45 11.77
C GLU A 28 -16.82 -14.77 10.41
N LYS A 29 -17.93 -14.01 10.27
CA LYS A 29 -18.20 -13.25 9.05
C LYS A 29 -17.20 -12.10 8.89
N PHE A 30 -16.88 -11.41 9.98
CA PHE A 30 -15.84 -10.39 10.02
C PHE A 30 -14.48 -10.99 9.64
N MET A 31 -14.12 -12.14 10.23
CA MET A 31 -12.86 -12.83 9.92
C MET A 31 -12.71 -13.11 8.42
N ARG A 32 -13.72 -13.73 7.80
CA ARG A 32 -13.70 -14.03 6.36
C ARG A 32 -13.66 -12.77 5.49
N THR A 33 -14.35 -11.71 5.91
CA THR A 33 -14.35 -10.43 5.18
C THR A 33 -12.95 -9.82 5.15
N TRP A 34 -12.24 -9.85 6.27
CA TRP A 34 -10.89 -9.32 6.37
C TRP A 34 -9.85 -10.20 5.66
N GLU A 35 -9.99 -11.52 5.74
CA GLU A 35 -9.16 -12.43 4.97
C GLU A 35 -9.30 -12.16 3.46
N TYR A 36 -10.54 -12.04 2.97
CA TYR A 36 -10.82 -11.67 1.59
C TYR A 36 -10.22 -10.30 1.23
N TYR A 37 -10.39 -9.29 2.09
CA TYR A 37 -9.84 -7.95 1.87
C TYR A 37 -8.32 -8.00 1.66
N PHE A 38 -7.59 -8.72 2.50
CA PHE A 38 -6.13 -8.82 2.37
C PHE A 38 -5.72 -9.47 1.05
N ASP A 39 -6.35 -10.57 0.66
CA ASP A 39 -6.01 -11.27 -0.58
C ASP A 39 -6.42 -10.49 -1.83
N TYR A 40 -7.60 -9.86 -1.82
CA TYR A 40 -8.08 -9.02 -2.92
C TYR A 40 -7.14 -7.84 -3.15
N CYS A 41 -6.79 -7.10 -2.09
CA CYS A 41 -5.89 -5.95 -2.22
C CYS A 41 -4.48 -6.41 -2.62
N ALA A 42 -3.99 -7.53 -2.07
CA ALA A 42 -2.68 -8.05 -2.43
C ALA A 42 -2.63 -8.44 -3.92
N ALA A 43 -3.69 -9.07 -4.44
CA ALA A 43 -3.81 -9.33 -5.86
C ALA A 43 -3.80 -8.03 -6.67
N GLY A 44 -4.60 -7.03 -6.28
CA GLY A 44 -4.65 -5.73 -6.94
C GLY A 44 -3.29 -5.02 -7.01
N PHE A 45 -2.51 -5.04 -5.93
CA PHE A 45 -1.15 -4.48 -5.93
C PHE A 45 -0.16 -5.31 -6.74
N LYS A 46 -0.32 -6.64 -6.79
CA LYS A 46 0.54 -7.54 -7.57
C LYS A 46 0.29 -7.41 -9.07
N THR A 47 -0.95 -7.16 -9.49
CA THR A 47 -1.35 -6.98 -10.89
C THR A 47 -1.24 -5.54 -11.38
N GLY A 48 -0.97 -4.58 -10.49
CA GLY A 48 -0.95 -3.15 -10.83
C GLY A 48 -2.34 -2.53 -10.98
N THR A 49 -3.41 -3.24 -10.63
CA THR A 49 -4.78 -2.70 -10.56
C THR A 49 -4.93 -1.70 -9.41
N LEU A 50 -4.18 -1.90 -8.32
CA LEU A 50 -4.07 -0.96 -7.21
C LEU A 50 -2.65 -0.41 -7.12
N ILE A 51 -2.54 0.86 -6.77
CA ILE A 51 -1.29 1.60 -6.65
C ILE A 51 -1.36 2.53 -5.44
N ASP A 52 -0.21 2.82 -4.86
CA ASP A 52 -0.05 3.71 -3.72
C ASP A 52 0.99 4.77 -4.10
N TYR A 53 0.66 6.03 -3.84
CA TYR A 53 1.46 7.18 -4.28
C TYR A 53 1.93 7.99 -3.09
N GLN A 54 3.23 8.28 -3.06
CA GLN A 54 3.79 9.29 -2.18
C GLN A 54 3.92 10.60 -2.97
N VAL A 55 3.09 11.59 -2.65
CA VAL A 55 3.05 12.87 -3.34
C VAL A 55 3.56 13.96 -2.40
N VAL A 56 4.51 14.77 -2.88
CA VAL A 56 5.07 15.91 -2.14
C VAL A 56 4.68 17.20 -2.85
N PHE A 57 4.09 18.15 -2.11
CA PHE A 57 3.70 19.46 -2.62
C PHE A 57 4.65 20.54 -2.10
N SER A 58 4.98 21.51 -2.93
CA SER A 58 5.76 22.70 -2.53
C SER A 58 5.31 23.93 -3.33
N ARG A 59 5.64 25.13 -2.83
CA ARG A 59 5.38 26.38 -3.55
C ARG A 59 6.25 26.47 -4.80
N ALA A 60 5.71 27.03 -5.89
CA ALA A 60 6.50 27.36 -7.07
C ALA A 60 7.75 28.19 -6.69
N GLY A 61 8.93 27.74 -7.12
CA GLY A 61 10.22 28.36 -6.81
C GLY A 61 11.02 27.74 -5.66
N ASN A 62 10.49 26.75 -4.92
CA ASN A 62 11.19 26.12 -3.78
C ASN A 62 12.33 25.13 -4.14
N PHE A 63 12.67 24.97 -5.43
CA PHE A 63 13.72 24.04 -5.87
C PHE A 63 15.12 24.35 -5.31
N GLY A 64 15.42 25.63 -5.05
CA GLY A 64 16.72 26.07 -4.54
C GLY A 64 16.98 25.75 -3.06
N THR A 65 15.92 25.55 -2.26
CA THR A 65 16.04 25.30 -0.80
C THR A 65 16.03 23.83 -0.41
N LEU A 66 15.43 22.97 -1.23
CA LEU A 66 15.23 21.53 -0.93
C LEU A 66 16.16 20.60 -1.73
N GLY A 67 16.94 21.15 -2.68
CA GLY A 67 17.57 20.34 -3.73
C GLY A 67 16.52 19.78 -4.70
N ASP A 68 16.95 19.00 -5.70
CA ASP A 68 16.02 18.26 -6.56
C ASP A 68 15.42 17.07 -5.75
N PRO A 69 14.13 17.13 -5.37
CA PRO A 69 13.52 16.08 -4.55
C PRO A 69 13.22 14.81 -5.36
N TYR A 70 13.37 14.85 -6.69
CA TYR A 70 13.10 13.73 -7.59
C TYR A 70 14.38 12.98 -8.00
N LYS A 71 15.55 13.41 -7.53
CA LYS A 71 16.83 12.77 -7.82
C LYS A 71 16.87 11.34 -7.25
N GLY A 72 16.61 10.35 -8.09
CA GLY A 72 16.58 8.92 -7.74
C GLY A 72 15.19 8.27 -7.82
N PHE A 73 14.13 9.04 -8.08
CA PHE A 73 12.80 8.51 -8.38
C PHE A 73 12.49 8.70 -9.87
N PRO A 74 12.04 7.67 -10.60
CA PRO A 74 11.59 7.84 -11.97
C PRO A 74 10.43 8.85 -12.01
N SER A 75 10.59 9.91 -12.78
CA SER A 75 9.51 10.88 -13.03
C SER A 75 8.39 10.20 -13.81
N ALA A 76 7.12 10.51 -13.53
CA ALA A 76 6.02 10.01 -14.34
C ALA A 76 6.09 10.45 -15.82
N TYR A 77 6.91 11.46 -16.12
CA TYR A 77 7.18 11.96 -17.46
C TYR A 77 8.32 11.24 -18.18
N SER A 78 9.08 10.34 -17.53
CA SER A 78 10.21 9.65 -18.17
C SER A 78 9.81 8.61 -19.22
N PHE A 79 8.51 8.41 -19.46
CA PHE A 79 7.96 7.56 -20.52
C PHE A 79 7.44 8.36 -21.73
N MET A 80 7.57 9.69 -21.72
CA MET A 80 7.08 10.58 -22.79
C MET A 80 8.19 11.15 -23.68
N ASP A 81 9.45 10.74 -23.48
CA ASP A 81 10.63 11.22 -24.21
C ASP A 81 11.11 10.24 -25.32
N ASP A 82 10.19 9.45 -25.92
CA ASP A 82 10.42 8.63 -27.13
C ASP A 82 9.64 9.16 -28.35
#